data_AF-A0A810N3D6-F1
#
_entry.id   AF-A0A810N3D6-F1
#
_cell.length_a   1.000
_cell.length_b   1.000
_cell.length_c   1.000
_cell.angle_alpha   90.00
_cell.angle_beta   90.00
_cell.angle_gamma   90.00
#
_symmetry.space_group_name_H-M   'P 1'
#
loop_
_entity.id
_entity.type
_entity.pdbx_description
1 polymer ?
#
loop_
_entity_poly.entity_id
_entity_poly.type
_entity_poly.pdbx_seq_one_letter_code
_entity_poly.pdbx_strand_id
1 'polypeptide(L)'
;MGRRAGRSASGLIALAVTAALALSGCAAGPDPVAAVTALAEETHAGQLRLVAVRQATDDGAAEVVFALVDDADAAVVVTVGGERESTVDEEELRSAVQTARERADRYRRLVAAFRPCGYAPVAVHEIGQPSHEVVWIAADDATGPLDRTPVRLQPCREDWWFPDRDAAPAVNLVDPTVLAGLPRPDPDLPPVLRATDRRLGTALKETFHHAIEVWPAAATPPDAHAGRVRPVWPAKEWQTIAQGLRSWIDEWLDGSGSAQVSGLEVYEQRWLIPGTSNRMRYYEAVCTERETSWRCVGPMVGVVAVTVDLDDFSVAAPRLITDIRQWRDIPSNRPLEPELAPPAR
;
A
#
# COMPACT_ATOMS: atom_id res chain seq x y z
N MET A 1 -21.25 -21.10 48.56
CA MET A 1 -21.61 -20.15 49.64
C MET A 1 -20.83 -18.87 49.39
N GLY A 2 -21.49 -17.71 49.39
CA GLY A 2 -20.84 -16.40 49.16
C GLY A 2 -21.50 -15.57 48.06
N ARG A 3 -22.77 -15.20 48.24
CA ARG A 3 -23.44 -14.14 47.45
C ARG A 3 -22.87 -12.78 47.86
N ARG A 4 -22.55 -11.91 46.89
CA ARG A 4 -22.70 -10.46 47.03
C ARG A 4 -23.28 -9.87 45.76
N ALA A 5 -24.52 -9.40 45.91
CA ALA A 5 -25.18 -8.45 45.03
C ALA A 5 -24.54 -7.07 45.20
N GLY A 6 -24.62 -6.21 44.17
CA GLY A 6 -24.25 -4.82 44.34
C GLY A 6 -24.20 -3.95 43.08
N ARG A 7 -25.39 -3.57 42.61
CA ARG A 7 -25.73 -2.26 42.01
C ARG A 7 -25.24 -1.93 40.58
N SER A 8 -26.24 -1.96 39.71
CA SER A 8 -26.40 -1.12 38.52
C SER A 8 -26.15 0.37 38.82
N ALA A 9 -25.45 1.02 37.90
CA ALA A 9 -25.57 2.46 37.65
C ALA A 9 -25.55 2.65 36.13
N SER A 10 -26.75 2.74 35.56
CA SER A 10 -26.97 3.23 34.19
C SER A 10 -26.61 4.71 34.18
N GLY A 11 -25.48 5.05 33.56
CA GLY A 11 -25.08 6.43 33.28
C GLY A 11 -25.17 6.69 31.78
N LEU A 12 -26.29 7.25 31.34
CA LEU A 12 -26.41 7.89 30.02
C LEU A 12 -25.49 9.11 30.01
N ILE A 13 -24.31 8.98 29.40
CA ILE A 13 -23.46 10.11 29.07
C ILE A 13 -23.92 10.63 27.71
N ALA A 14 -24.79 11.65 27.73
CA ALA A 14 -25.07 12.46 26.57
C ALA A 14 -23.85 13.36 26.32
N LEU A 15 -22.96 12.94 25.41
CA LEU A 15 -21.84 13.76 24.96
C LEU A 15 -22.38 14.75 23.90
N ALA A 16 -22.72 15.97 24.33
CA ALA A 16 -23.01 17.07 23.43
C ALA A 16 -21.67 17.55 22.82
N VAL A 17 -21.44 17.23 21.54
CA VAL A 17 -20.33 17.79 20.77
C VAL A 17 -20.79 19.13 20.22
N THR A 18 -20.39 20.21 20.89
CA THR A 18 -20.59 21.59 20.42
C THR A 18 -19.57 21.87 19.32
N ALA A 19 -19.99 21.79 18.05
CA ALA A 19 -19.18 22.20 16.92
C ALA A 19 -19.16 23.74 16.82
N ALA A 20 -17.97 24.33 16.87
CA ALA A 20 -17.75 25.76 16.67
C ALA A 20 -17.85 26.10 15.17
N LEU A 21 -18.96 26.71 14.76
CA LEU A 21 -19.16 27.31 13.45
C LEU A 21 -18.46 28.66 13.39
N ALA A 22 -17.35 28.74 12.66
CA ALA A 22 -16.75 30.00 12.24
C ALA A 22 -16.13 29.83 10.84
N LEU A 23 -16.99 29.81 9.82
CA LEU A 23 -16.59 30.14 8.45
C LEU A 23 -17.56 31.17 7.90
N SER A 24 -17.00 32.35 7.65
CA SER A 24 -17.64 33.54 7.09
C SER A 24 -17.81 33.41 5.58
N GLY A 25 -19.05 33.55 5.10
CA GLY A 25 -19.36 33.71 3.67
C GLY A 25 -20.86 33.61 3.40
N CYS A 26 -21.52 34.75 3.18
CA CYS A 26 -22.98 34.86 3.03
C CYS A 26 -23.49 34.25 1.70
N ALA A 27 -24.15 33.09 1.79
CA ALA A 27 -25.30 32.71 0.97
C ALA A 27 -26.20 31.82 1.83
N ALA A 28 -27.44 32.27 2.08
CA ALA A 28 -28.37 31.60 3.00
C ALA A 28 -29.06 30.38 2.35
N GLY A 29 -28.26 29.37 1.99
CA GLY A 29 -28.74 28.02 1.76
C GLY A 29 -28.82 27.24 3.10
N PRO A 30 -29.60 26.15 3.17
CA PRO A 30 -29.55 25.25 4.32
C PRO A 30 -28.12 24.71 4.47
N ASP A 31 -27.63 24.62 5.72
CA ASP A 31 -26.34 23.99 6.04
C ASP A 31 -26.32 22.56 5.47
N PRO A 32 -25.47 22.26 4.48
CA PRO A 32 -25.46 20.96 3.80
C PRO A 32 -25.20 19.79 4.76
N VAL A 33 -24.43 20.03 5.83
CA VAL A 33 -24.15 19.01 6.86
C VAL A 33 -25.40 18.73 7.69
N ALA A 34 -26.13 19.79 8.08
CA ALA A 34 -27.38 19.64 8.81
C ALA A 34 -28.45 18.94 7.94
N ALA A 35 -28.51 19.27 6.64
CA ALA A 35 -29.44 18.67 5.70
C ALA A 35 -29.21 17.15 5.53
N VAL A 36 -27.97 16.72 5.30
CA VAL A 36 -27.67 15.27 5.16
C VAL A 36 -27.86 14.52 6.47
N THR A 37 -27.60 15.17 7.61
CA THR A 37 -27.83 14.57 8.94
C THR A 37 -29.33 14.39 9.22
N ALA A 38 -30.15 15.37 8.86
CA ALA A 38 -31.61 15.27 8.97
C ALA A 38 -32.17 14.17 8.06
N LEU A 39 -31.69 14.09 6.81
CA LEU A 39 -32.07 13.03 5.88
C LEU A 39 -31.68 11.65 6.42
N ALA A 40 -30.49 11.52 7.01
CA ALA A 40 -30.05 10.28 7.64
C ALA A 40 -30.94 9.84 8.81
N GLU A 41 -31.41 10.78 9.63
CA GLU A 41 -32.33 10.47 10.72
C GLU A 41 -33.74 10.11 10.20
N GLU A 42 -34.21 10.75 9.12
CA GLU A 42 -35.51 10.44 8.51
C GLU A 42 -35.55 9.06 7.87
N THR A 43 -34.49 8.70 7.13
CA THR A 43 -34.46 7.52 6.26
C THR A 43 -33.79 6.31 6.92
N HIS A 44 -32.91 6.55 7.88
CA HIS A 44 -32.11 5.55 8.60
C HIS A 44 -32.12 5.81 10.11
N ALA A 45 -33.30 6.16 10.66
CA ALA A 45 -33.51 6.51 12.07
C ALA A 45 -32.78 5.57 13.05
N GLY A 46 -31.87 6.14 13.85
CA GLY A 46 -31.07 5.41 14.84
C GLY A 46 -30.05 4.40 14.28
N GLN A 47 -29.88 4.29 12.95
CA GLN A 47 -28.90 3.39 12.33
C GLN A 47 -27.59 4.09 11.98
N LEU A 48 -27.64 5.40 11.68
CA LEU A 48 -26.48 6.20 11.31
C LEU A 48 -26.11 7.16 12.44
N ARG A 49 -24.88 7.05 12.93
CA ARG A 49 -24.34 7.94 13.96
C ARG A 49 -23.25 8.81 13.35
N LEU A 50 -23.43 10.12 13.36
CA LEU A 50 -22.40 11.07 12.93
C LEU A 50 -21.14 10.90 13.79
N VAL A 51 -19.99 10.66 13.16
CA VAL A 51 -18.70 10.47 13.85
C VAL A 51 -17.64 11.47 13.44
N ALA A 52 -17.72 12.04 12.23
CA ALA A 52 -16.81 13.10 11.81
C ALA A 52 -17.43 13.98 10.72
N VAL A 53 -16.98 15.23 10.69
CA VAL A 53 -17.16 16.15 9.56
C VAL A 53 -15.77 16.68 9.23
N ARG A 54 -15.37 16.58 7.97
CA ARG A 54 -14.02 16.96 7.50
C ARG A 54 -14.16 17.84 6.27
N GLN A 55 -13.24 18.79 6.10
CA GLN A 55 -13.15 19.50 4.84
C GLN A 55 -12.65 18.54 3.75
N ALA A 56 -13.40 18.43 2.65
CA ALA A 56 -13.09 17.55 1.54
C ALA A 56 -12.11 18.21 0.56
N THR A 57 -12.34 19.49 0.29
CA THR A 57 -11.69 20.28 -0.76
C THR A 57 -11.64 21.77 -0.37
N ASP A 58 -10.82 22.55 -1.08
CA ASP A 58 -10.65 23.99 -0.82
C ASP A 58 -11.85 24.84 -1.32
N ASP A 59 -12.75 24.27 -2.12
CA ASP A 59 -13.97 24.90 -2.63
C ASP A 59 -15.12 24.95 -1.60
N GLY A 60 -14.88 24.45 -0.38
CA GLY A 60 -15.86 24.43 0.71
C GLY A 60 -16.72 23.18 0.78
N ALA A 61 -16.43 22.11 0.02
CA ALA A 61 -17.10 20.83 0.23
C ALA A 61 -16.63 20.15 1.54
N ALA A 62 -17.53 19.40 2.15
CA ALA A 62 -17.32 18.68 3.40
C ALA A 62 -17.62 17.17 3.23
N GLU A 63 -16.75 16.32 3.76
CA GLU A 63 -17.01 14.89 3.98
C GLU A 63 -17.71 14.72 5.33
N VAL A 64 -18.96 14.27 5.29
CA VAL A 64 -19.75 13.87 6.45
C VAL A 64 -19.66 12.36 6.61
N VAL A 65 -19.29 11.92 7.80
CA VAL A 65 -18.98 10.52 8.08
C VAL A 65 -19.91 9.98 9.16
N PHE A 66 -20.63 8.92 8.82
CA PHE A 66 -21.50 8.19 9.75
C PHE A 66 -20.93 6.80 10.03
N ALA A 67 -20.95 6.38 11.29
CA ALA A 67 -20.80 4.97 11.66
C ALA A 67 -22.17 4.28 11.60
N LEU A 68 -22.20 3.03 11.16
CA LEU A 68 -23.40 2.20 11.28
C LEU A 68 -23.51 1.64 12.69
N VAL A 69 -24.70 1.67 13.27
CA VAL A 69 -24.96 1.14 14.62
C VAL A 69 -24.99 -0.39 14.63
N ASP A 70 -25.46 -1.01 13.55
CA ASP A 70 -25.59 -2.47 13.42
C ASP A 70 -24.37 -3.15 12.78
N ASP A 71 -23.42 -2.38 12.23
CA ASP A 71 -22.15 -2.87 11.70
C ASP A 71 -20.99 -1.95 12.16
N ALA A 72 -20.28 -2.39 13.20
CA ALA A 72 -19.21 -1.61 13.83
C ALA A 72 -18.00 -1.35 12.91
N ASP A 73 -17.82 -2.13 11.84
CA ASP A 73 -16.74 -1.94 10.88
C ASP A 73 -17.12 -0.97 9.76
N ALA A 74 -18.41 -0.76 9.52
CA ALA A 74 -18.89 0.02 8.39
C ALA A 74 -18.94 1.53 8.68
N ALA A 75 -18.61 2.32 7.67
CA ALA A 75 -18.71 3.76 7.71
C ALA A 75 -19.23 4.32 6.40
N VAL A 76 -20.29 5.13 6.48
CA VAL A 76 -20.83 5.89 5.37
C VAL A 76 -20.05 7.19 5.27
N VAL A 77 -19.51 7.48 4.09
CA VAL A 77 -18.85 8.76 3.79
C VAL A 77 -19.62 9.42 2.67
N VAL A 78 -20.07 10.64 2.91
CA VAL A 78 -20.85 11.41 1.94
C VAL A 78 -20.21 12.80 1.81
N THR A 79 -20.02 13.26 0.58
CA THR A 79 -19.51 14.61 0.32
C THR A 79 -20.67 15.55 0.03
N VAL A 80 -20.72 16.70 0.74
CA VAL A 80 -21.75 17.73 0.63
C VAL A 80 -21.11 19.10 0.36
N GLY A 81 -21.85 20.03 -0.27
CA GLY A 81 -21.38 21.40 -0.51
C GLY A 81 -20.37 21.53 -1.67
N GLY A 82 -19.62 22.63 -1.68
CA GLY A 82 -18.73 23.02 -2.79
C GLY A 82 -19.48 23.57 -4.01
N GLU A 83 -18.93 23.38 -5.21
CA GLU A 83 -19.61 23.69 -6.48
C GLU A 83 -20.79 22.76 -6.80
N ARG A 84 -21.02 21.75 -5.96
CA ARG A 84 -22.11 20.80 -6.13
C ARG A 84 -23.44 21.50 -5.84
N GLU A 85 -24.21 21.80 -6.89
CA GLU A 85 -25.52 22.48 -6.79
C GLU A 85 -26.57 21.67 -6.01
N SER A 86 -26.39 20.35 -5.87
CA SER A 86 -27.37 19.45 -5.24
C SER A 86 -26.98 18.99 -3.84
N THR A 87 -27.98 18.99 -2.97
CA THR A 87 -27.95 18.26 -1.70
C THR A 87 -27.97 16.75 -1.96
N VAL A 88 -27.43 15.96 -1.02
CA VAL A 88 -27.49 14.50 -1.08
C VAL A 88 -28.95 14.07 -0.97
N ASP A 89 -29.40 13.22 -1.89
CA ASP A 89 -30.75 12.66 -1.85
C ASP A 89 -30.79 11.29 -1.14
N GLU A 90 -32.02 10.77 -0.93
CA GLU A 90 -32.23 9.50 -0.24
C GLU A 90 -31.59 8.31 -0.99
N GLU A 91 -31.59 8.33 -2.32
CA GLU A 91 -31.02 7.26 -3.12
C GLU A 91 -29.50 7.23 -3.01
N GLU A 92 -28.86 8.40 -3.08
CA GLU A 92 -27.44 8.58 -2.86
C GLU A 92 -27.04 8.11 -1.45
N LEU A 93 -27.80 8.49 -0.41
CA LEU A 93 -27.51 8.06 0.96
C LEU A 93 -27.66 6.54 1.12
N ARG A 94 -28.73 5.94 0.59
CA ARG A 94 -28.95 4.49 0.65
C ARG A 94 -27.86 3.72 -0.09
N SER A 95 -27.43 4.21 -1.26
CA SER A 95 -26.32 3.66 -2.02
C SER A 95 -25.00 3.76 -1.25
N ALA A 96 -24.76 4.88 -0.57
CA ALA A 96 -23.59 5.06 0.29
C ALA A 96 -23.60 4.09 1.49
N VAL A 97 -24.77 3.83 2.09
CA VAL A 97 -24.94 2.81 3.15
C VAL A 97 -24.62 1.42 2.64
N GLN A 98 -25.14 1.04 1.47
CA GLN A 98 -24.83 -0.25 0.86
C GLN A 98 -23.32 -0.40 0.57
N THR A 99 -22.73 0.62 -0.06
CA THR A 99 -21.29 0.66 -0.35
C THR A 99 -20.45 0.55 0.92
N ALA A 100 -20.88 1.19 2.02
CA ALA A 100 -20.21 1.10 3.32
C ALA A 100 -20.18 -0.34 3.86
N ARG A 101 -21.31 -1.06 3.77
CA ARG A 101 -21.40 -2.47 4.19
C ARG A 101 -20.54 -3.37 3.32
N GLU A 102 -20.57 -3.20 2.00
CA GLU A 102 -19.74 -3.97 1.07
C GLU A 102 -18.24 -3.77 1.33
N ARG A 103 -17.82 -2.54 1.63
CA ARG A 103 -16.44 -2.22 2.04
C ARG A 103 -16.07 -2.85 3.37
N ALA A 104 -16.95 -2.79 4.38
CA ALA A 104 -16.72 -3.42 5.67
C ALA A 104 -16.57 -4.95 5.53
N ASP A 105 -17.46 -5.58 4.75
CA ASP A 105 -17.37 -6.99 4.41
C ASP A 105 -16.08 -7.35 3.67
N ARG A 106 -15.65 -6.53 2.71
CA ARG A 106 -14.36 -6.72 2.04
C ARG A 106 -13.19 -6.61 3.03
N TYR A 107 -13.21 -5.62 3.90
CA TYR A 107 -12.18 -5.44 4.93
C TYR A 107 -12.10 -6.65 5.86
N ARG A 108 -13.24 -7.15 6.36
CA ARG A 108 -13.30 -8.36 7.19
C ARG A 108 -12.72 -9.57 6.47
N ARG A 109 -13.04 -9.76 5.18
CA ARG A 109 -12.46 -10.84 4.36
C ARG A 109 -10.95 -10.70 4.21
N LEU A 110 -10.43 -9.51 3.97
CA LEU A 110 -8.99 -9.25 3.92
C LEU A 110 -8.33 -9.60 5.26
N VAL A 111 -8.85 -9.09 6.38
CA VAL A 111 -8.31 -9.42 7.71
C VAL A 111 -8.35 -10.92 7.98
N ALA A 112 -9.44 -11.60 7.60
CA ALA A 112 -9.58 -13.05 7.75
C ALA A 112 -8.59 -13.82 6.87
N ALA A 113 -8.29 -13.36 5.65
CA ALA A 113 -7.35 -13.98 4.73
C ALA A 113 -5.90 -13.87 5.20
N PHE A 114 -5.49 -12.72 5.76
CA PHE A 114 -4.10 -12.53 6.22
C PHE A 114 -3.79 -13.21 7.57
N ARG A 115 -4.81 -13.40 8.42
CA ARG A 115 -4.64 -13.93 9.78
C ARG A 115 -3.99 -15.32 9.86
N PRO A 116 -4.38 -16.35 9.07
CA PRO A 116 -3.75 -17.67 9.12
C PRO A 116 -2.27 -17.65 8.74
N CYS A 117 -1.87 -16.68 7.91
CA CYS A 117 -0.49 -16.45 7.51
C CYS A 117 0.33 -15.65 8.54
N GLY A 118 -0.26 -15.30 9.68
CA GLY A 118 0.41 -14.60 10.78
C GLY A 118 0.54 -13.08 10.60
N TYR A 119 -0.17 -12.50 9.63
CA TYR A 119 -0.12 -11.07 9.35
C TYR A 119 -1.44 -10.38 9.69
N ALA A 120 -1.35 -9.16 10.23
CA ALA A 120 -2.49 -8.29 10.44
C ALA A 120 -2.35 -7.07 9.49
N PRO A 121 -3.33 -6.81 8.62
CA PRO A 121 -3.37 -5.58 7.84
C PRO A 121 -3.37 -4.35 8.76
N VAL A 122 -2.42 -3.45 8.56
CA VAL A 122 -2.29 -2.19 9.33
C VAL A 122 -2.86 -1.00 8.59
N ALA A 123 -2.92 -1.06 7.26
CA ALA A 123 -3.64 -0.12 6.42
C ALA A 123 -4.08 -0.79 5.11
N VAL A 124 -5.08 -0.23 4.44
CA VAL A 124 -5.49 -0.63 3.10
C VAL A 124 -5.76 0.62 2.27
N HIS A 125 -5.11 0.72 1.12
CA HIS A 125 -5.44 1.73 0.12
C HIS A 125 -6.55 1.18 -0.79
N GLU A 126 -7.61 1.96 -1.01
CA GLU A 126 -8.70 1.66 -1.96
C GLU A 126 -9.41 0.31 -1.78
N ILE A 127 -10.17 0.17 -0.70
CA ILE A 127 -10.97 -1.04 -0.44
C ILE A 127 -12.08 -1.22 -1.48
N GLY A 128 -12.13 -2.42 -2.07
CA GLY A 128 -13.18 -2.80 -3.03
C GLY A 128 -12.84 -2.50 -4.50
N GLN A 129 -11.64 -1.98 -4.79
CA GLN A 129 -11.09 -1.84 -6.14
C GLN A 129 -9.83 -2.71 -6.32
N PRO A 130 -9.98 -4.00 -6.66
CA PRO A 130 -8.88 -4.97 -6.66
C PRO A 130 -7.64 -4.60 -7.48
N SER A 131 -7.77 -3.83 -8.57
CA SER A 131 -6.63 -3.38 -9.37
C SER A 131 -5.80 -2.28 -8.71
N HIS A 132 -6.34 -1.60 -7.69
CA HIS A 132 -5.70 -0.51 -6.97
C HIS A 132 -5.61 -0.77 -5.46
N GLU A 133 -6.17 -1.89 -4.99
CA GLU A 133 -6.18 -2.24 -3.58
C GLU A 133 -4.75 -2.57 -3.14
N VAL A 134 -4.22 -1.82 -2.18
CA VAL A 134 -2.88 -2.05 -1.60
C VAL A 134 -3.03 -2.35 -0.13
N VAL A 135 -2.68 -3.57 0.29
CA VAL A 135 -2.72 -3.99 1.68
C VAL A 135 -1.34 -3.78 2.31
N TRP A 136 -1.31 -3.02 3.40
CA TRP A 136 -0.11 -2.83 4.20
C TRP A 136 -0.14 -3.79 5.38
N ILE A 137 0.94 -4.54 5.56
CA ILE A 137 1.19 -5.39 6.72
C ILE A 137 2.44 -4.91 7.46
N ALA A 138 2.47 -5.13 8.78
CA ALA A 138 3.68 -4.92 9.56
C ALA A 138 4.40 -6.25 9.74
N ALA A 139 5.70 -6.26 9.49
CA ALA A 139 6.58 -7.39 9.79
C ALA A 139 8.01 -6.90 9.98
N ASP A 140 8.70 -7.41 10.99
CA ASP A 140 10.12 -7.16 11.22
C ASP A 140 10.97 -8.34 10.74
N ASP A 141 12.27 -8.11 10.64
CA ASP A 141 13.29 -9.15 10.40
C ASP A 141 13.33 -10.20 11.54
N ALA A 142 12.82 -9.89 12.74
CA ALA A 142 12.75 -10.84 13.85
C ALA A 142 11.73 -11.96 13.60
N THR A 143 10.71 -11.71 12.79
CA THR A 143 9.81 -12.76 12.30
C THR A 143 10.50 -13.68 11.28
N GLY A 144 11.66 -13.32 10.73
CA GLY A 144 12.48 -14.10 9.80
C GLY A 144 12.95 -13.28 8.60
N PRO A 145 13.81 -13.85 7.73
CA PRO A 145 14.27 -13.17 6.51
C PRO A 145 13.09 -12.68 5.66
N LEU A 146 13.10 -11.40 5.26
CA LEU A 146 12.01 -10.75 4.51
C LEU A 146 11.61 -11.51 3.23
N ASP A 147 12.57 -12.16 2.58
CA ASP A 147 12.38 -13.00 1.39
C ASP A 147 11.53 -14.26 1.64
N ARG A 148 11.31 -14.65 2.90
CA ARG A 148 10.36 -15.73 3.25
C ARG A 148 8.92 -15.25 3.37
N THR A 149 8.67 -13.95 3.33
CA THR A 149 7.31 -13.39 3.42
C THR A 149 6.41 -13.89 2.28
N PRO A 150 6.83 -13.92 0.99
CA PRO A 150 6.04 -14.52 -0.08
C PRO A 150 5.66 -15.99 0.20
N VAL A 151 6.60 -16.78 0.72
CA VAL A 151 6.36 -18.20 1.08
C VAL A 151 5.31 -18.32 2.18
N ARG A 152 5.34 -17.42 3.17
CA ARG A 152 4.33 -17.39 4.24
C ARG A 152 2.97 -16.93 3.78
N LEU A 153 2.93 -15.98 2.84
CA LEU A 153 1.69 -15.43 2.32
C LEU A 153 1.04 -16.35 1.27
N GLN A 154 1.81 -17.16 0.54
CA GLN A 154 1.33 -18.01 -0.56
C GLN A 154 0.15 -18.92 -0.17
N PRO A 155 0.12 -19.62 0.98
CA PRO A 155 -1.01 -20.47 1.36
C PRO A 155 -2.34 -19.72 1.52
N CYS A 156 -2.30 -18.44 1.91
CA CYS A 156 -3.51 -17.62 2.06
C CYS A 156 -3.81 -16.77 0.82
N ARG A 157 -2.98 -16.88 -0.24
CA ARG A 157 -3.11 -16.05 -1.44
C ARG A 157 -4.50 -16.17 -2.04
N GLU A 158 -5.03 -17.39 -2.16
CA GLU A 158 -6.34 -17.63 -2.78
C GLU A 158 -7.49 -16.95 -2.03
N ASP A 159 -7.33 -16.69 -0.73
CA ASP A 159 -8.36 -16.06 0.10
C ASP A 159 -8.45 -14.53 -0.09
N TRP A 160 -7.36 -13.89 -0.55
CA TRP A 160 -7.36 -12.45 -0.88
C TRP A 160 -7.22 -12.16 -2.39
N TRP A 161 -6.82 -13.16 -3.18
CA TRP A 161 -6.71 -13.13 -4.64
C TRP A 161 -8.08 -13.35 -5.27
N PHE A 162 -8.36 -12.65 -6.38
CA PHE A 162 -9.59 -12.84 -7.13
C PHE A 162 -9.28 -13.63 -8.41
N PRO A 163 -9.69 -14.90 -8.55
CA PRO A 163 -9.43 -15.67 -9.77
C PRO A 163 -10.13 -15.07 -10.99
N ASP A 164 -11.26 -14.38 -10.78
CA ASP A 164 -12.04 -13.72 -11.84
C ASP A 164 -11.48 -12.35 -12.26
N ARG A 165 -10.39 -11.91 -11.63
CA ARG A 165 -9.71 -10.65 -11.94
C ARG A 165 -8.25 -10.93 -12.22
N ASP A 166 -7.71 -10.34 -13.28
CA ASP A 166 -6.31 -10.53 -13.68
C ASP A 166 -5.28 -9.94 -12.68
N ALA A 167 -5.73 -9.39 -11.55
CA ALA A 167 -4.89 -8.74 -10.54
C ALA A 167 -5.34 -9.09 -9.11
N ALA A 168 -4.37 -9.42 -8.25
CA ALA A 168 -4.56 -9.34 -6.80
C ALA A 168 -4.25 -7.96 -6.25
N PRO A 169 -4.72 -7.69 -5.02
CA PRO A 169 -4.20 -6.59 -4.23
C PRO A 169 -2.68 -6.65 -4.14
N ALA A 170 -2.03 -5.50 -4.27
CA ALA A 170 -0.62 -5.37 -3.96
C ALA A 170 -0.43 -5.50 -2.44
N VAL A 171 0.64 -6.15 -2.00
CA VAL A 171 0.97 -6.27 -0.57
C VAL A 171 2.24 -5.50 -0.29
N ASN A 172 2.18 -4.58 0.66
CA ASN A 172 3.33 -3.84 1.14
C ASN A 172 3.65 -4.22 2.59
N LEU A 173 4.94 -4.28 2.90
CA LEU A 173 5.47 -4.57 4.22
C LEU A 173 6.21 -3.35 4.74
N VAL A 174 5.87 -2.95 5.96
CA VAL A 174 6.53 -1.87 6.70
C VAL A 174 7.11 -2.41 8.01
N ASP A 175 8.27 -1.89 8.40
CA ASP A 175 8.89 -2.23 9.68
C ASP A 175 8.00 -1.71 10.84
N PRO A 176 7.74 -2.52 11.88
CA PRO A 176 6.95 -2.10 13.04
C PRO A 176 7.48 -0.86 13.77
N THR A 177 8.79 -0.67 13.81
CA THR A 177 9.46 0.50 14.41
C THR A 177 9.16 1.76 13.62
N VAL A 178 9.21 1.66 12.29
CA VAL A 178 8.81 2.75 11.38
C VAL A 178 7.33 3.06 11.58
N LEU A 179 6.47 2.04 11.55
CA LEU A 179 5.03 2.19 11.74
C LEU A 179 4.68 2.87 13.07
N ALA A 180 5.43 2.58 14.13
CA ALA A 180 5.21 3.18 15.45
C ALA A 180 5.37 4.71 15.46
N GLY A 181 6.18 5.27 14.55
CA GLY A 181 6.42 6.70 14.38
C GLY A 181 5.46 7.41 13.41
N LEU A 182 4.56 6.67 12.72
CA LEU A 182 3.63 7.24 11.76
C LEU A 182 2.35 7.80 12.43
N PRO A 183 1.61 8.69 11.74
CA PRO A 183 0.32 9.17 12.21
C PRO A 183 -0.62 8.01 12.53
N ARG A 184 -1.27 8.06 13.70
CA ARG A 184 -2.26 7.06 14.10
C ARG A 184 -3.67 7.57 13.81
N PRO A 185 -4.50 6.77 13.14
CA PRO A 185 -5.92 7.06 13.02
C PRO A 185 -6.56 7.19 14.40
N ASP A 186 -7.60 8.00 14.50
CA ASP A 186 -8.41 8.13 15.72
C ASP A 186 -8.98 6.74 16.10
N PRO A 187 -8.70 6.23 17.32
CA PRO A 187 -9.13 4.91 17.75
C PRO A 187 -10.66 4.75 17.83
N ASP A 188 -11.41 5.85 17.95
CA ASP A 188 -12.87 5.83 18.08
C ASP A 188 -13.59 5.69 16.73
N LEU A 189 -12.85 5.73 15.62
CA LEU A 189 -13.38 5.51 14.28
C LEU A 189 -13.60 4.01 14.00
N PRO A 190 -14.64 3.68 13.18
CA PRO A 190 -14.82 2.34 12.64
C PRO A 190 -13.53 1.77 12.03
N PRO A 191 -13.21 0.48 12.26
CA PRO A 191 -12.02 -0.18 11.71
C PRO A 191 -11.72 0.09 10.23
N VAL A 192 -12.74 0.12 9.36
CA VAL A 192 -12.53 0.42 7.93
C VAL A 192 -11.94 1.81 7.70
N LEU A 193 -12.37 2.83 8.46
CA LEU A 193 -11.84 4.19 8.36
C LEU A 193 -10.44 4.31 8.94
N ARG A 194 -10.14 3.56 10.01
CA ARG A 194 -8.78 3.51 10.56
C ARG A 194 -7.82 2.87 9.56
N ALA A 195 -8.22 1.75 8.95
CA ALA A 195 -7.42 1.07 7.94
C ALA A 195 -7.23 1.89 6.66
N THR A 196 -8.22 2.70 6.27
CA THR A 196 -8.19 3.53 5.06
C THR A 196 -7.81 4.99 5.31
N ASP A 197 -7.26 5.30 6.48
CA ASP A 197 -6.93 6.67 6.85
C ASP A 197 -5.93 7.27 5.86
N ARG A 198 -6.32 8.40 5.25
CA ARG A 198 -5.52 9.05 4.20
C ARG A 198 -4.16 9.52 4.71
N ARG A 199 -4.06 9.98 5.97
CA ARG A 199 -2.79 10.49 6.52
C ARG A 199 -1.82 9.34 6.76
N LEU A 200 -2.30 8.24 7.34
CA LEU A 200 -1.49 7.02 7.49
C LEU A 200 -1.08 6.47 6.12
N GLY A 201 -2.02 6.36 5.17
CA GLY A 201 -1.74 5.86 3.82
C GLY A 201 -0.70 6.70 3.07
N THR A 202 -0.76 8.03 3.16
CA THR A 202 0.25 8.93 2.60
C THR A 202 1.59 8.75 3.29
N ALA A 203 1.63 8.75 4.63
CA ALA A 203 2.86 8.59 5.39
C ALA A 203 3.57 7.26 5.10
N LEU A 204 2.81 6.18 4.91
CA LEU A 204 3.33 4.86 4.50
C LEU A 204 3.97 4.91 3.11
N LYS A 205 3.33 5.57 2.13
CA LYS A 205 3.88 5.75 0.77
C LYS A 205 5.13 6.62 0.74
N GLU A 206 5.24 7.56 1.67
CA GLU A 206 6.37 8.47 1.84
C GLU A 206 7.50 7.90 2.72
N THR A 207 7.42 6.62 3.10
CA THR A 207 8.47 5.94 3.86
C THR A 207 9.05 4.78 3.07
N PHE A 208 10.30 4.42 3.38
CA PHE A 208 10.89 3.18 2.90
C PHE A 208 10.04 1.98 3.33
N HIS A 209 9.71 1.12 2.37
CA HIS A 209 8.92 -0.09 2.58
C HIS A 209 9.28 -1.15 1.55
N HIS A 210 8.70 -2.34 1.70
CA HIS A 210 8.87 -3.43 0.75
C HIS A 210 7.55 -3.70 0.03
N ALA A 211 7.58 -3.83 -1.29
CA ALA A 211 6.47 -4.35 -2.07
C ALA A 211 6.67 -5.86 -2.26
N ILE A 212 5.62 -6.63 -2.02
CA ILE A 212 5.62 -8.08 -2.07
C ILE A 212 4.77 -8.54 -3.24
N GLU A 213 5.36 -9.35 -4.09
CA GLU A 213 4.68 -10.12 -5.11
C GLU A 213 4.54 -11.55 -4.63
N VAL A 214 3.33 -12.13 -4.70
CA VAL A 214 3.07 -13.52 -4.33
C VAL A 214 2.51 -14.26 -5.52
N TRP A 215 3.20 -15.31 -5.95
CA TRP A 215 2.80 -16.13 -7.08
C TRP A 215 1.87 -17.27 -6.65
N PRO A 216 1.01 -17.78 -7.56
CA PRO A 216 0.25 -19.00 -7.32
C PRO A 216 1.16 -20.14 -6.87
N ALA A 217 0.67 -20.98 -5.97
CA ALA A 217 1.38 -22.21 -5.63
C ALA A 217 1.46 -23.10 -6.88
N ALA A 218 2.67 -23.62 -7.17
CA ALA A 218 2.76 -24.83 -7.96
C ALA A 218 2.14 -25.98 -7.16
N ALA A 219 1.71 -27.06 -7.82
CA ALA A 219 0.93 -28.16 -7.21
C ALA A 219 1.60 -28.93 -6.04
N THR A 220 2.76 -28.51 -5.54
CA THR A 220 3.61 -29.15 -4.52
C THR A 220 4.45 -28.08 -3.79
N PRO A 221 5.01 -28.37 -2.59
CA PRO A 221 5.04 -27.48 -1.41
C PRO A 221 5.71 -26.12 -1.66
N PRO A 222 5.44 -25.10 -0.79
CA PRO A 222 5.82 -23.71 -1.03
C PRO A 222 7.25 -23.60 -1.52
N ASP A 223 7.37 -23.26 -2.79
CA ASP A 223 8.67 -23.14 -3.45
C ASP A 223 9.42 -21.98 -2.80
N ALA A 224 10.75 -22.06 -2.71
CA ALA A 224 11.60 -20.90 -2.41
C ALA A 224 11.36 -19.74 -3.41
N HIS A 225 10.68 -20.05 -4.52
CA HIS A 225 10.14 -19.13 -5.51
C HIS A 225 8.66 -18.79 -5.32
N ALA A 226 8.12 -18.70 -4.10
CA ALA A 226 6.72 -18.33 -3.86
C ALA A 226 6.35 -16.88 -4.23
N GLY A 227 7.34 -16.08 -4.62
CA GLY A 227 7.16 -14.70 -5.05
C GLY A 227 8.44 -13.89 -4.92
N ARG A 228 8.30 -12.57 -4.75
CA ARG A 228 9.40 -11.63 -4.64
C ARG A 228 9.15 -10.54 -3.63
N VAL A 229 10.25 -9.93 -3.20
CA VAL A 229 10.23 -8.72 -2.41
C VAL A 229 11.07 -7.65 -3.11
N ARG A 230 10.51 -6.46 -3.24
CA ARG A 230 11.15 -5.29 -3.83
C ARG A 230 11.24 -4.18 -2.78
N PRO A 231 12.44 -3.63 -2.50
CA PRO A 231 12.55 -2.44 -1.69
C PRO A 231 11.99 -1.23 -2.45
N VAL A 232 11.34 -0.33 -1.72
CA VAL A 232 10.67 0.87 -2.26
C VAL A 232 11.05 2.06 -1.40
N TRP A 233 11.70 3.03 -2.04
CA TRP A 233 12.04 4.31 -1.42
C TRP A 233 11.04 5.40 -1.85
N PRO A 234 10.85 6.44 -1.03
CA PRO A 234 10.30 7.72 -1.44
C PRO A 234 10.90 8.21 -2.76
N ALA A 235 10.07 8.81 -3.61
CA ALA A 235 10.44 9.14 -4.99
C ALA A 235 11.74 9.97 -5.09
N LYS A 236 11.92 10.97 -4.21
CA LYS A 236 13.10 11.82 -4.19
C LYS A 236 14.38 11.05 -3.82
N GLU A 237 14.29 10.17 -2.83
CA GLU A 237 15.42 9.33 -2.39
C GLU A 237 15.79 8.34 -3.49
N TRP A 238 14.79 7.71 -4.12
CA TRP A 238 15.02 6.82 -5.25
C TRP A 238 15.72 7.51 -6.41
N GLN A 239 15.33 8.74 -6.75
CA GLN A 239 15.98 9.49 -7.82
C GLN A 239 17.48 9.66 -7.56
N THR A 240 17.89 9.97 -6.31
CA THR A 240 19.30 10.07 -5.94
C THR A 240 20.02 8.72 -6.03
N ILE A 241 19.41 7.65 -5.49
CA ILE A 241 20.00 6.29 -5.53
C ILE A 241 20.16 5.82 -6.98
N ALA A 242 19.10 5.92 -7.79
CA ALA A 242 19.09 5.50 -9.19
C ALA A 242 20.10 6.30 -10.03
N GLN A 243 20.25 7.60 -9.77
CA GLN A 243 21.29 8.40 -10.41
C GLN A 243 22.70 7.91 -10.05
N GLY A 244 22.96 7.62 -8.77
CA GLY A 244 24.26 7.09 -8.32
C GLY A 244 24.58 5.73 -8.94
N LEU A 245 23.62 4.80 -8.94
CA LEU A 245 23.77 3.49 -9.56
C LEU A 245 24.04 3.60 -11.07
N ARG A 246 23.32 4.49 -11.76
CA ARG A 246 23.52 4.73 -13.19
C ARG A 246 24.89 5.30 -13.50
N SER A 247 25.32 6.33 -12.77
CA SER A 247 26.66 6.91 -12.95
C SER A 247 27.75 5.87 -12.73
N TRP A 248 27.58 5.01 -11.74
CA TRP A 248 28.50 3.91 -11.49
C TRP A 248 28.50 2.86 -12.63
N ILE A 249 27.33 2.53 -13.19
CA ILE A 249 27.22 1.59 -14.32
C ILE A 249 27.87 2.18 -15.57
N ASP A 250 27.65 3.46 -15.86
CA ASP A 250 28.27 4.16 -16.99
C ASP A 250 29.80 4.16 -16.87
N GLU A 251 30.34 4.49 -15.69
CA GLU A 251 31.78 4.46 -15.44
C GLU A 251 32.36 3.05 -15.63
N TRP A 252 31.64 2.02 -15.19
CA TRP A 252 32.04 0.64 -15.39
C TRP A 252 32.02 0.23 -16.88
N LEU A 253 30.97 0.61 -17.63
CA LEU A 253 30.87 0.33 -19.06
C LEU A 253 32.00 1.00 -19.84
N ASP A 254 32.26 2.28 -19.57
CA ASP A 254 33.35 3.04 -20.18
C ASP A 254 34.71 2.39 -19.87
N GLY A 255 34.95 2.04 -18.59
CA GLY A 255 36.18 1.39 -18.14
C GLY A 255 36.38 -0.02 -18.71
N SER A 256 35.30 -0.72 -19.07
CA SER A 256 35.36 -2.05 -19.69
C SER A 256 35.68 -2.01 -21.20
N GLY A 257 35.73 -0.83 -21.81
CA GLY A 257 35.89 -0.66 -23.26
C GLY A 257 34.64 -1.08 -24.06
N SER A 258 33.49 -1.15 -23.40
CA SER A 258 32.22 -1.48 -24.03
C SER A 258 31.71 -0.30 -24.86
N ALA A 259 31.21 -0.56 -26.07
CA ALA A 259 30.53 0.44 -26.89
C ALA A 259 29.05 0.64 -26.48
N GLN A 260 28.65 0.11 -25.31
CA GLN A 260 27.28 0.08 -24.82
C GLN A 260 27.07 1.20 -23.81
N VAL A 261 25.86 1.73 -23.76
CA VAL A 261 25.45 2.79 -22.83
C VAL A 261 24.29 2.31 -21.97
N SER A 262 24.25 2.75 -20.70
CA SER A 262 23.07 2.56 -19.86
C SER A 262 21.92 3.43 -20.38
N GLY A 263 20.69 2.91 -20.29
CA GLY A 263 19.50 3.67 -20.64
C GLY A 263 18.36 3.53 -19.62
N LEU A 264 17.69 4.65 -19.37
CA LEU A 264 16.35 4.74 -18.80
C LEU A 264 15.37 4.09 -19.78
N GLU A 265 15.09 2.82 -19.55
CA GLU A 265 13.91 2.19 -20.09
C GLU A 265 12.97 1.77 -18.95
N VAL A 266 11.77 1.30 -19.30
CA VAL A 266 10.70 0.85 -18.38
C VAL A 266 11.10 -0.38 -17.55
N TYR A 267 12.39 -0.68 -17.46
CA TYR A 267 12.97 -1.98 -17.12
C TYR A 267 13.95 -1.92 -15.95
N GLU A 268 13.92 -0.83 -15.19
CA GLU A 268 14.60 -0.74 -13.89
C GLU A 268 13.95 -1.76 -12.93
N GLN A 269 14.62 -2.89 -12.75
CA GLN A 269 14.16 -3.94 -11.84
C GLN A 269 15.00 -3.95 -10.58
N ARG A 270 14.33 -4.09 -9.45
CA ARG A 270 14.97 -4.13 -8.12
C ARG A 270 14.31 -5.20 -7.27
N TRP A 271 15.10 -6.16 -6.82
CA TRP A 271 14.62 -7.29 -6.04
C TRP A 271 15.56 -7.55 -4.88
N LEU A 272 15.03 -7.87 -3.70
CA LEU A 272 15.88 -8.40 -2.63
C LEU A 272 16.51 -9.71 -3.08
N ILE A 273 17.77 -9.92 -2.69
CA ILE A 273 18.44 -11.20 -2.89
C ILE A 273 17.86 -12.19 -1.87
N PRO A 274 17.41 -13.39 -2.30
CA PRO A 274 16.95 -14.43 -1.38
C PRO A 274 17.96 -14.69 -0.25
N GLY A 275 17.45 -14.88 0.97
CA GLY A 275 18.22 -15.04 2.20
C GLY A 275 18.78 -13.76 2.81
N THR A 276 18.49 -12.57 2.27
CA THR A 276 19.00 -11.29 2.77
C THR A 276 17.87 -10.26 2.95
N SER A 277 17.98 -9.38 3.95
CA SER A 277 17.10 -8.21 4.12
C SER A 277 17.75 -6.90 3.66
N ASN A 278 19.09 -6.88 3.55
CA ASN A 278 19.87 -5.69 3.26
C ASN A 278 20.62 -5.74 1.92
N ARG A 279 20.27 -6.67 1.01
CA ARG A 279 20.88 -6.70 -0.33
C ARG A 279 19.84 -6.78 -1.41
N MET A 280 20.05 -5.95 -2.43
CA MET A 280 19.20 -5.85 -3.59
C MET A 280 19.98 -6.17 -4.85
N ARG A 281 19.33 -6.83 -5.80
CA ARG A 281 19.78 -6.89 -7.18
C ARG A 281 19.11 -5.76 -7.95
N TYR A 282 19.91 -4.89 -8.55
CA TYR A 282 19.48 -3.83 -9.45
C TYR A 282 19.84 -4.19 -10.88
N TYR A 283 18.92 -3.95 -11.81
CA TYR A 283 19.06 -4.26 -13.22
C TYR A 283 18.81 -3.01 -14.04
N GLU A 284 19.75 -2.69 -14.93
CA GLU A 284 19.62 -1.57 -15.87
C GLU A 284 19.85 -2.06 -17.29
N ALA A 285 18.93 -1.71 -18.20
CA ALA A 285 19.05 -2.04 -19.60
C ALA A 285 20.26 -1.32 -20.22
N VAL A 286 20.95 -2.02 -21.13
CA VAL A 286 21.99 -1.43 -21.94
C VAL A 286 21.67 -1.57 -23.42
N CYS A 287 22.06 -0.56 -24.18
CA CYS A 287 21.84 -0.45 -25.62
C CYS A 287 23.09 0.12 -26.30
N THR A 288 23.11 0.08 -27.64
CA THR A 288 24.23 0.66 -28.41
C THR A 288 24.18 2.19 -28.46
N GLU A 289 23.00 2.78 -28.30
CA GLU A 289 22.77 4.22 -28.43
C GLU A 289 21.67 4.70 -27.47
N ARG A 290 21.89 5.86 -26.85
CA ARG A 290 20.92 6.55 -25.99
C ARG A 290 20.71 7.98 -26.45
N GLU A 291 19.49 8.49 -26.25
CA GLU A 291 19.20 9.91 -26.42
C GLU A 291 19.57 10.73 -25.17
N THR A 292 19.50 12.06 -25.27
CA THR A 292 19.70 13.01 -24.16
C THR A 292 18.74 12.78 -22.98
N SER A 293 17.59 12.14 -23.22
CA SER A 293 16.62 11.73 -22.20
C SER A 293 17.04 10.46 -21.44
N TRP A 294 18.24 9.93 -21.72
CA TRP A 294 18.75 8.64 -21.27
C TRP A 294 17.95 7.46 -21.80
N ARG A 295 16.98 7.66 -22.68
CA ARG A 295 16.21 6.58 -23.26
C ARG A 295 17.07 5.77 -24.24
N CYS A 296 17.01 4.44 -24.13
CA CYS A 296 17.56 3.56 -25.15
C CYS A 296 16.82 3.74 -26.48
N VAL A 297 17.55 4.02 -27.55
CA VAL A 297 17.02 4.14 -28.92
C VAL A 297 17.64 3.15 -29.89
N GLY A 298 18.83 2.64 -29.57
CA GLY A 298 19.40 1.47 -30.24
C GLY A 298 18.78 0.15 -29.75
N PRO A 299 19.07 -0.98 -30.42
CA PRO A 299 18.68 -2.30 -29.93
C PRO A 299 19.21 -2.52 -28.51
N MET A 300 18.37 -3.10 -27.66
CA MET A 300 18.81 -3.62 -26.36
C MET A 300 19.85 -4.71 -26.61
N VAL A 301 21.03 -4.55 -26.03
CA VAL A 301 22.17 -5.49 -26.18
C VAL A 301 22.36 -6.35 -24.94
N GLY A 302 21.67 -6.01 -23.86
CA GLY A 302 21.72 -6.74 -22.61
C GLY A 302 21.18 -5.95 -21.43
N VAL A 303 21.51 -6.44 -20.25
CA VAL A 303 21.21 -5.80 -18.97
C VAL A 303 22.45 -5.89 -18.09
N VAL A 304 22.79 -4.79 -17.45
CA VAL A 304 23.78 -4.78 -16.36
C VAL A 304 23.05 -5.11 -15.06
N ALA A 305 23.52 -6.14 -14.38
CA ALA A 305 23.04 -6.55 -13.08
C ALA A 305 24.10 -6.25 -12.01
N VAL A 306 23.69 -5.56 -10.95
CA VAL A 306 24.57 -5.20 -9.84
C VAL A 306 23.92 -5.59 -8.52
N THR A 307 24.74 -6.00 -7.55
CA THR A 307 24.29 -6.19 -6.17
C THR A 307 24.58 -4.92 -5.39
N VAL A 308 23.56 -4.40 -4.73
CA VAL A 308 23.62 -3.18 -3.91
C VAL A 308 23.39 -3.60 -2.46
N ASP A 309 24.30 -3.19 -1.57
CA ASP A 309 24.05 -3.24 -0.14
C ASP A 309 23.15 -2.07 0.25
N LEU A 310 22.05 -2.34 0.95
CA LEU A 310 21.03 -1.33 1.25
C LEU A 310 21.39 -0.44 2.44
N ASP A 311 22.40 -0.82 3.23
CA ASP A 311 22.81 -0.06 4.41
C ASP A 311 23.68 1.15 4.01
N ASP A 312 24.56 0.97 3.03
CA ASP A 312 25.50 2.01 2.58
C ASP A 312 25.46 2.31 1.07
N PHE A 313 24.59 1.63 0.32
CA PHE A 313 24.50 1.71 -1.14
C PHE A 313 25.79 1.35 -1.88
N SER A 314 26.69 0.60 -1.24
CA SER A 314 27.86 0.04 -1.91
C SER A 314 27.45 -0.98 -2.96
N VAL A 315 28.17 -0.96 -4.09
CA VAL A 315 27.88 -1.80 -5.25
C VAL A 315 28.96 -2.87 -5.37
N ALA A 316 28.55 -4.14 -5.36
CA ALA A 316 29.44 -5.27 -5.62
C ALA A 316 29.68 -5.47 -7.13
N ALA A 317 30.58 -6.39 -7.49
CA ALA A 317 31.02 -6.59 -8.87
C ALA A 317 29.84 -6.71 -9.87
N PRO A 318 29.83 -5.88 -10.93
CA PRO A 318 28.75 -5.86 -11.91
C PRO A 318 28.86 -7.03 -12.88
N ARG A 319 27.74 -7.32 -13.55
CA ARG A 319 27.71 -8.29 -14.64
C ARG A 319 26.85 -7.82 -15.77
N LEU A 320 27.38 -7.88 -16.99
CA LEU A 320 26.60 -7.73 -18.21
C LEU A 320 26.01 -9.08 -18.63
N ILE A 321 24.70 -9.09 -18.89
CA ILE A 321 23.95 -10.24 -19.38
C ILE A 321 23.46 -9.90 -20.79
N THR A 322 23.99 -10.59 -21.81
CA THR A 322 23.75 -10.24 -23.22
C THR A 322 22.75 -11.15 -23.94
N ASP A 323 22.43 -12.33 -23.38
CA ASP A 323 21.46 -13.28 -23.98
C ASP A 323 20.04 -13.01 -23.46
N ILE A 324 19.55 -11.79 -23.70
CA ILE A 324 18.20 -11.36 -23.32
C ILE A 324 17.48 -10.94 -24.59
N ARG A 325 16.50 -11.73 -25.05
CA ARG A 325 15.78 -11.47 -26.31
C ARG A 325 14.57 -10.57 -26.10
N GLN A 326 14.00 -10.60 -24.90
CA GLN A 326 12.89 -9.76 -24.45
C GLN A 326 12.97 -9.61 -22.91
N TRP A 327 12.35 -8.57 -22.35
CA TRP A 327 12.46 -8.25 -20.93
C TRP A 327 12.03 -9.37 -19.96
N ARG A 328 11.08 -10.23 -20.39
CA ARG A 328 10.64 -11.40 -19.61
C ARG A 328 11.72 -12.47 -19.46
N ASP A 329 12.77 -12.40 -20.29
CA ASP A 329 13.91 -13.31 -20.27
C ASP A 329 14.98 -12.87 -19.27
N ILE A 330 14.92 -11.63 -18.73
CA ILE A 330 15.76 -11.25 -17.60
C ILE A 330 15.48 -12.29 -16.51
N PRO A 331 16.50 -13.05 -16.05
CA PRO A 331 16.31 -14.12 -15.08
C PRO A 331 15.86 -13.49 -13.77
N SER A 332 14.56 -13.31 -13.69
CA SER A 332 13.89 -12.81 -12.54
C SER A 332 13.95 -13.96 -11.50
N ASN A 333 13.76 -15.21 -11.92
CA ASN A 333 13.61 -16.38 -11.04
C ASN A 333 14.91 -17.17 -10.81
N ARG A 334 16.04 -16.79 -11.43
CA ARG A 334 17.29 -17.54 -11.29
C ARG A 334 18.36 -16.68 -10.64
N PRO A 335 19.07 -17.19 -9.61
CA PRO A 335 20.30 -16.55 -9.18
C PRO A 335 21.21 -16.40 -10.40
N LEU A 336 21.81 -15.23 -10.55
CA LEU A 336 22.86 -15.02 -11.53
C LEU A 336 24.08 -15.79 -11.04
N GLU A 337 24.17 -17.08 -11.36
CA GLU A 337 25.29 -17.92 -10.93
C GLU A 337 26.62 -17.42 -11.48
N PRO A 338 27.69 -17.38 -10.66
CA PRO A 338 27.71 -17.83 -9.28
C PRO A 338 27.19 -16.75 -8.32
N GLU A 339 26.36 -17.16 -7.35
CA GLU A 339 26.13 -16.38 -6.14
C GLU A 339 27.49 -16.02 -5.54
N LEU A 340 27.70 -14.74 -5.24
CA LEU A 340 28.84 -14.31 -4.44
C LEU A 340 28.83 -15.18 -3.18
N ALA A 341 29.93 -15.91 -2.93
CA ALA A 341 30.04 -16.74 -1.74
C ALA A 341 29.63 -15.90 -0.52
N PRO A 342 28.85 -16.47 0.43
CA PRO A 342 28.54 -15.76 1.65
C PRO A 342 29.86 -15.26 2.27
N PRO A 343 29.89 -14.04 2.83
CA PRO A 343 31.10 -13.54 3.46
C PRO A 343 31.58 -14.57 4.49
N ALA A 344 32.87 -14.89 4.45
CA ALA A 344 33.48 -15.76 5.44
C ALA A 344 33.20 -15.15 6.82
N ARG A 345 32.48 -15.89 7.67
CA ARG A 345 32.19 -15.50 9.05
C ARG A 345 33.44 -15.53 9.90
#